data_AF-A0A0Q6YG44-F1
#
_entry.id   AF-A0A0Q6YG44-F1
#
_cell.length_a   1.000
_cell.length_b   1.000
_cell.length_c   1.000
_cell.angle_alpha   90.00
_cell.angle_beta   90.00
_cell.angle_gamma   90.00
#
_symmetry.space_group_name_H-M   'P 1'
#
loop_
_entity.id
_entity.type
_entity.pdbx_description
1 polymer ?
#
loop_
_entity_poly.entity_id
_entity_poly.type
_entity_poly.pdbx_seq_one_letter_code
_entity_poly.pdbx_strand_id
1 'polypeptide(L)'
;MAFCPPHETEDTVTADTDLDELLARLPQPSTREVFAEIEAARRADAARTPHRTIIPEPVLPPLWPHPDSGVVRFPCALGCGWAHAEDTYGMDEEPISIPLSASPEEIGRIFAERAERRGAVVRGRVESAVREHFAEAHKSQEPPVREVW
;
A
#
# COMPACT_ATOMS: atom_id res chain seq x y z
N MET A 1 42.79 -22.39 -27.91
CA MET A 1 42.13 -23.03 -26.75
C MET A 1 42.49 -22.20 -25.53
N ALA A 2 41.56 -21.37 -25.07
CA ALA A 2 41.76 -20.50 -23.91
C ALA A 2 41.23 -21.21 -22.66
N PHE A 3 42.08 -21.28 -21.64
CA PHE A 3 41.83 -21.93 -20.36
C PHE A 3 41.11 -20.92 -19.46
N CYS A 4 39.80 -21.08 -19.23
CA CYS A 4 39.11 -20.31 -18.19
C CYS A 4 39.43 -20.95 -16.83
N PRO A 5 39.98 -20.21 -15.85
CA PRO A 5 40.11 -20.71 -14.50
C PRO A 5 38.73 -20.82 -13.83
N PRO A 6 38.57 -21.72 -12.84
CA PRO A 6 37.33 -21.83 -12.08
C PRO A 6 37.11 -20.56 -11.24
N HIS A 7 35.91 -20.00 -11.31
CA HIS A 7 35.43 -19.01 -10.35
C HIS A 7 35.29 -19.72 -9.00
N GLU A 8 36.15 -19.38 -8.05
CA GLU A 8 35.99 -19.76 -6.65
C GLU A 8 34.70 -19.14 -6.12
N THR A 9 33.74 -20.01 -5.86
CA THR A 9 32.49 -19.74 -5.13
C THR A 9 32.79 -19.88 -3.65
N GLU A 10 33.18 -18.82 -2.95
CA GLU A 10 33.26 -18.85 -1.48
C GLU A 10 33.43 -17.44 -0.92
N ASP A 11 32.35 -16.64 -0.92
CA ASP A 11 32.32 -15.36 -0.19
C ASP A 11 30.87 -14.95 0.17
N THR A 12 30.08 -15.89 0.67
CA THR A 12 28.66 -15.67 1.03
C THR A 12 28.35 -15.86 2.51
N VAL A 13 29.35 -16.11 3.39
CA VAL A 13 29.10 -16.48 4.80
C VAL A 13 29.56 -15.41 5.81
N THR A 14 30.22 -14.32 5.40
CA THR A 14 30.70 -13.27 6.31
C THR A 14 29.77 -12.06 6.44
N ALA A 15 28.86 -11.84 5.50
CA ALA A 15 28.02 -10.64 5.47
C ALA A 15 26.90 -10.65 6.54
N ASP A 16 26.28 -11.80 6.82
CA ASP A 16 25.19 -11.89 7.81
C ASP A 16 25.70 -11.76 9.26
N THR A 17 26.87 -12.32 9.57
CA THR A 17 27.43 -12.26 10.94
C THR A 17 27.93 -10.86 11.30
N ASP A 18 28.47 -10.11 10.34
CA ASP A 18 28.90 -8.71 10.52
C ASP A 18 27.68 -7.78 10.73
N LEU A 19 26.58 -8.00 10.00
CA LEU A 19 25.36 -7.22 10.16
C LEU A 19 24.71 -7.41 11.53
N ASP A 20 24.59 -8.64 12.01
CA ASP A 20 24.01 -8.93 13.33
C ASP A 20 24.83 -8.32 14.47
N GLU A 21 26.17 -8.33 14.36
CA GLU A 21 27.06 -7.70 15.33
C GLU A 21 26.93 -6.17 15.31
N LEU A 22 26.79 -5.58 14.12
CA LEU A 22 26.53 -4.14 13.96
C LEU A 22 25.17 -3.73 14.53
N LEU A 23 24.11 -4.51 14.31
CA LEU A 23 22.78 -4.26 14.86
C LEU A 23 22.75 -4.37 16.38
N ALA A 24 23.47 -5.34 16.96
CA ALA A 24 23.58 -5.53 18.40
C ALA A 24 24.29 -4.35 19.12
N ARG A 25 25.11 -3.58 18.40
CA ARG A 25 25.81 -2.39 18.91
C ARG A 25 24.96 -1.13 18.93
N LEU A 26 23.84 -1.11 18.20
CA LEU A 26 22.95 0.05 18.19
C LEU A 26 22.18 0.13 19.51
N PRO A 27 21.92 1.36 20.03
CA PRO A 27 21.02 1.54 21.16
C PRO A 27 19.67 0.90 20.89
N GLN A 28 19.30 -0.09 21.70
CA GLN A 28 18.01 -0.75 21.59
C GLN A 28 16.99 -0.05 22.50
N PRO A 29 15.76 0.21 22.03
CA PRO A 29 14.71 0.71 22.90
C PRO A 29 14.44 -0.33 23.99
N SER A 30 14.27 0.14 25.23
CA SER A 30 13.85 -0.71 26.32
C SER A 30 12.45 -1.26 26.03
N THR A 31 12.14 -2.44 26.58
CA THR A 31 10.79 -3.03 26.48
C THR A 31 9.70 -2.05 26.93
N ARG A 32 10.00 -1.21 27.93
CA ARG A 32 9.07 -0.17 28.41
C ARG A 32 8.80 0.90 27.35
N GLU A 33 9.82 1.34 26.61
CA GLU A 33 9.67 2.32 25.53
C GLU A 33 8.83 1.74 24.39
N VAL A 34 9.09 0.49 23.99
CA VAL A 34 8.29 -0.21 22.96
C VAL A 34 6.82 -0.32 23.39
N PHE A 35 6.54 -0.70 24.64
CA PHE A 35 5.15 -0.77 25.13
C PHE A 35 4.49 0.61 25.19
N ALA A 36 5.22 1.65 25.59
CA ALA A 36 4.69 3.01 25.61
C ALA A 36 4.34 3.50 24.19
N GLU A 37 5.16 3.16 23.20
CA GLU A 37 4.89 3.44 21.78
C GLU A 37 3.64 2.71 21.28
N ILE A 38 3.53 1.40 21.55
CA ILE A 38 2.34 0.61 21.16
C ILE A 38 1.07 1.16 21.82
N GLU A 39 1.12 1.54 23.10
CA GLU A 39 -0.02 2.11 23.80
C GLU A 39 -0.39 3.50 23.24
N ALA A 40 0.61 4.33 22.91
CA ALA A 40 0.37 5.60 22.23
C ALA A 40 -0.28 5.39 20.86
N ALA A 41 0.20 4.43 20.06
CA ALA A 41 -0.37 4.07 18.77
C ALA A 41 -1.82 3.58 18.90
N ARG A 42 -2.12 2.73 19.89
CA ARG A 42 -3.49 2.26 20.18
C ARG A 42 -4.43 3.41 20.56
N ARG A 43 -3.97 4.36 21.38
CA ARG A 43 -4.77 5.54 21.74
C ARG A 43 -5.02 6.45 20.53
N ALA A 44 -4.03 6.63 19.67
CA ALA A 44 -4.19 7.37 18.43
C ALA A 44 -5.20 6.70 17.49
N ASP A 45 -5.13 5.38 17.34
CA ASP A 45 -6.06 4.60 16.51
C ASP A 45 -7.50 4.63 17.08
N ALA A 46 -7.67 4.49 18.39
CA ALA A 46 -8.97 4.59 19.05
C ALA A 46 -9.62 5.98 18.93
N ALA A 47 -8.83 7.03 18.69
CA ALA A 47 -9.33 8.38 18.43
C ALA A 47 -9.70 8.61 16.95
N ARG A 48 -9.41 7.66 16.04
CA ARG A 48 -9.71 7.79 14.61
C ARG A 48 -11.22 7.67 14.39
N THR A 49 -11.80 8.66 13.72
CA THR A 49 -13.19 8.62 13.30
C THR A 49 -13.28 7.86 11.98
N PRO A 50 -14.19 6.87 11.83
CA PRO A 50 -14.29 6.11 10.60
C PRO A 50 -14.65 7.01 9.43
N HIS A 51 -14.03 6.78 8.29
CA HIS A 51 -14.32 7.49 7.05
C HIS A 51 -15.56 6.91 6.39
N ARG A 52 -16.51 7.77 6.02
CA ARG A 52 -17.69 7.37 5.23
C ARG A 52 -17.34 7.36 3.74
N THR A 53 -17.68 6.29 3.05
CA THR A 53 -17.48 6.16 1.60
C THR A 53 -18.60 5.34 0.96
N ILE A 54 -18.77 5.51 -0.34
CA ILE A 54 -19.65 4.69 -1.20
C ILE A 54 -18.86 3.62 -1.95
N ILE A 55 -17.54 3.59 -1.81
CA ILE A 55 -16.68 2.61 -2.48
C ILE A 55 -16.96 1.23 -1.88
N PRO A 56 -17.35 0.23 -2.70
CA PRO A 56 -17.58 -1.13 -2.25
C PRO A 56 -16.27 -1.82 -1.84
N GLU A 57 -16.36 -2.95 -1.12
CA GLU A 57 -15.17 -3.75 -0.81
C GLU A 57 -14.49 -4.20 -2.12
N PRO A 58 -13.18 -3.97 -2.29
CA PRO A 58 -12.48 -4.41 -3.49
C PRO A 58 -12.39 -5.94 -3.54
N VAL A 59 -12.52 -6.49 -4.74
CA VAL A 59 -12.08 -7.84 -5.06
C VAL A 59 -10.60 -7.76 -5.41
N LEU A 60 -9.77 -8.42 -4.59
CA LEU A 60 -8.32 -8.44 -4.80
C LEU A 60 -7.96 -9.11 -6.12
N PRO A 61 -6.96 -8.58 -6.84
CA PRO A 61 -6.52 -9.15 -8.09
C PRO A 61 -5.97 -10.57 -7.87
N PRO A 62 -6.07 -11.43 -8.89
CA PRO A 62 -5.35 -12.69 -8.89
C PRO A 62 -3.84 -12.44 -8.82
N LEU A 63 -3.12 -13.39 -8.23
CA LEU A 63 -1.67 -13.34 -8.15
C LEU A 63 -1.04 -13.50 -9.55
N TRP A 64 0.18 -12.99 -9.69
CA TRP A 64 1.02 -13.24 -10.86
C TRP A 64 1.17 -14.75 -11.11
N PRO A 65 1.12 -15.25 -12.36
CA PRO A 65 1.21 -14.53 -13.64
C PRO A 65 -0.13 -14.27 -14.35
N HIS A 66 -1.24 -14.07 -13.62
CA HIS A 66 -2.52 -13.83 -14.27
C HIS A 66 -2.53 -12.50 -15.08
N PRO A 67 -3.18 -12.44 -16.27
CA PRO A 67 -3.27 -11.21 -17.07
C PRO A 67 -3.85 -10.00 -16.32
N ASP A 68 -4.85 -10.24 -15.47
CA ASP A 68 -5.45 -9.22 -14.60
C ASP A 68 -4.69 -9.00 -13.28
N SER A 69 -3.45 -9.48 -13.16
CA SER A 69 -2.65 -9.18 -11.96
C SER A 69 -2.44 -7.67 -11.82
N GLY A 70 -2.74 -7.13 -10.64
CA GLY A 70 -2.72 -5.69 -10.37
C GLY A 70 -3.99 -4.91 -10.71
N VAL A 71 -5.00 -5.56 -11.29
CA VAL A 71 -6.30 -4.91 -11.55
C VAL A 71 -7.24 -5.15 -10.37
N VAL A 72 -7.46 -4.11 -9.58
CA VAL A 72 -8.42 -4.16 -8.46
C VAL A 72 -9.82 -3.90 -9.00
N ARG A 73 -10.80 -4.69 -8.57
CA ARG A 73 -12.20 -4.54 -9.00
C ARG A 73 -13.10 -4.10 -7.86
N PHE A 74 -13.97 -3.13 -8.13
CA PHE A 74 -14.94 -2.57 -7.20
C PHE A 74 -16.35 -2.92 -7.71
N PRO A 75 -16.94 -4.04 -7.25
CA PRO A 75 -18.23 -4.52 -7.75
C PRO A 75 -19.38 -3.63 -7.26
N CYS A 76 -20.45 -3.50 -8.06
CA CYS A 76 -21.66 -2.82 -7.58
C CYS A 76 -22.15 -3.43 -6.27
N ALA A 77 -22.42 -2.60 -5.27
CA ALA A 77 -22.88 -3.02 -3.95
C ALA A 77 -24.23 -3.76 -3.97
N LEU A 78 -25.02 -3.60 -5.04
CA LEU A 78 -26.28 -4.33 -5.25
C LEU A 78 -26.09 -5.69 -5.94
N GLY A 79 -24.87 -6.05 -6.36
CA GLY A 79 -24.58 -7.33 -7.02
C GLY A 79 -25.16 -7.45 -8.43
N CYS A 80 -25.35 -6.35 -9.16
CA CYS A 80 -25.98 -6.35 -10.49
C CYS A 80 -25.07 -6.86 -11.64
N GLY A 81 -23.84 -7.27 -11.33
CA GLY A 81 -22.85 -7.78 -12.29
C GLY A 81 -21.89 -6.73 -12.86
N TRP A 82 -22.11 -5.44 -12.60
CA TRP A 82 -21.15 -4.37 -12.94
C TRP A 82 -20.00 -4.31 -11.93
N ALA A 83 -18.81 -3.96 -12.40
CA ALA A 83 -17.67 -3.61 -11.56
C ALA A 83 -16.80 -2.55 -12.23
N HIS A 84 -16.33 -1.59 -11.43
CA HIS A 84 -15.27 -0.67 -11.85
C HIS A 84 -13.90 -1.33 -11.68
N ALA A 85 -13.00 -1.17 -12.63
CA ALA A 85 -11.66 -1.77 -12.60
C ALA A 85 -10.60 -0.67 -12.57
N GLU A 86 -9.65 -0.78 -11.66
CA GLU A 86 -8.49 0.12 -11.53
C GLU A 86 -7.20 -0.68 -11.73
N ASP A 87 -6.40 -0.29 -12.72
CA ASP A 87 -5.05 -0.82 -12.89
C ASP A 87 -4.08 -0.13 -11.92
N THR A 88 -3.75 -0.81 -10.83
CA THR A 88 -2.92 -0.24 -9.78
C THR A 88 -1.44 -0.09 -10.16
N TYR A 89 -0.97 -0.82 -11.18
CA TYR A 89 0.39 -0.71 -11.69
C TYR A 89 0.52 0.46 -12.66
N GLY A 90 -0.40 0.56 -13.64
CA GLY A 90 -0.41 1.66 -14.61
C GLY A 90 -0.61 3.04 -13.98
N MET A 91 -1.12 3.11 -12.76
CA MET A 91 -1.27 4.36 -12.02
C MET A 91 0.01 4.83 -11.29
N ASP A 92 1.06 4.02 -11.22
CA ASP A 92 2.29 4.35 -10.48
C ASP A 92 3.49 4.66 -11.37
N GLU A 93 3.25 5.30 -12.51
CA GLU A 93 4.31 5.59 -13.49
C GLU A 93 5.23 6.74 -13.08
N GLU A 94 4.77 7.67 -12.23
CA GLU A 94 5.59 8.82 -11.82
C GLU A 94 6.70 8.37 -10.86
N PRO A 95 7.98 8.70 -11.07
CA PRO A 95 9.03 8.29 -10.13
C PRO A 95 8.90 9.00 -8.78
N ILE A 96 9.27 8.30 -7.69
CA ILE A 96 9.43 8.92 -6.37
C ILE A 96 10.80 9.60 -6.34
N SER A 97 10.82 10.92 -6.12
CA SER A 97 12.07 11.68 -5.99
C SER A 97 12.44 11.84 -4.52
N ILE A 98 13.60 11.31 -4.13
CA ILE A 98 14.11 11.37 -2.76
C ILE A 98 15.47 12.09 -2.78
N PRO A 99 15.64 13.21 -2.05
CA PRO A 99 16.95 13.84 -1.91
C PRO A 99 17.96 12.90 -1.25
N LEU A 100 19.20 12.86 -1.74
CA LEU A 100 20.27 12.05 -1.13
C LEU A 100 20.59 12.49 0.31
N SER A 101 20.26 13.73 0.66
CA SER A 101 20.43 14.28 2.00
C SER A 101 19.23 14.04 2.93
N ALA A 102 18.19 13.34 2.47
CA ALA A 102 16.96 13.17 3.24
C ALA A 102 17.18 12.28 4.46
N SER A 103 16.65 12.69 5.62
CA SER A 103 16.63 11.84 6.81
C SER A 103 15.61 10.69 6.66
N PRO A 104 15.70 9.63 7.49
CA PRO A 104 14.69 8.56 7.51
C PRO A 104 13.25 9.06 7.70
N GLU A 105 13.05 10.07 8.55
CA GLU A 105 11.74 10.70 8.79
C GLU A 105 11.24 11.44 7.55
N GLU A 106 12.13 12.13 6.84
CA GLU A 106 11.78 12.81 5.60
C GLU A 106 11.43 11.83 4.49
N ILE A 107 12.16 10.72 4.40
CA ILE A 107 11.84 9.62 3.48
C ILE A 107 10.44 9.08 3.80
N GLY A 108 10.17 8.75 5.07
CA GLY A 108 8.85 8.29 5.51
C GLY A 108 7.72 9.26 5.13
N ARG A 109 7.93 10.56 5.36
CA ARG A 109 6.99 11.62 4.95
C ARG A 109 6.74 11.63 3.44
N ILE A 110 7.80 11.57 2.61
CA ILE A 110 7.68 11.58 1.14
C ILE A 110 6.80 10.41 0.66
N PHE A 111 7.03 9.20 1.20
CA PHE A 111 6.23 8.04 0.85
C PHE A 111 4.78 8.17 1.32
N ALA A 112 4.55 8.65 2.54
CA ALA A 112 3.21 8.84 3.09
C ALA A 112 2.40 9.86 2.26
N GLU A 113 2.95 11.04 1.99
CA GLU A 113 2.28 12.08 1.19
C GLU A 113 1.94 11.60 -0.22
N ARG A 114 2.85 10.83 -0.84
CA ARG A 114 2.59 10.24 -2.15
C ARG A 114 1.50 9.18 -2.10
N ALA A 115 1.52 8.29 -1.09
CA ALA A 115 0.51 7.26 -0.91
C ALA A 115 -0.87 7.89 -0.69
N GLU A 116 -0.97 8.95 0.12
CA GLU A 116 -2.21 9.71 0.34
C GLU A 116 -2.71 10.35 -0.96
N ARG A 117 -1.82 11.00 -1.72
CA ARG A 117 -2.17 11.62 -3.01
C ARG A 117 -2.73 10.59 -3.99
N ARG A 118 -2.06 9.44 -4.12
CA ARG A 118 -2.52 8.34 -4.98
C ARG A 118 -3.86 7.80 -4.51
N GLY A 119 -3.99 7.54 -3.21
CA GLY A 119 -5.22 7.07 -2.60
C GLY A 119 -6.40 8.03 -2.85
N ALA A 120 -6.17 9.33 -2.76
CA ALA A 120 -7.17 10.35 -3.04
C ALA A 120 -7.62 10.35 -4.51
N VAL A 121 -6.69 10.24 -5.46
CA VAL A 121 -7.00 10.15 -6.90
C VAL A 121 -7.81 8.91 -7.22
N VAL A 122 -7.38 7.73 -6.74
CA VAL A 122 -8.10 6.46 -6.95
C VAL A 122 -9.49 6.53 -6.34
N ARG A 123 -9.59 7.01 -5.09
CA ARG A 123 -10.89 7.18 -4.41
C ARG A 123 -11.83 8.05 -5.22
N GLY A 124 -11.36 9.19 -5.72
CA GLY A 124 -12.17 10.09 -6.53
C GLY A 124 -12.70 9.42 -7.80
N ARG A 125 -11.85 8.67 -8.51
CA ARG A 125 -12.25 7.95 -9.73
C ARG A 125 -13.29 6.86 -9.45
N VAL A 126 -13.02 6.02 -8.45
CA VAL A 126 -13.93 4.93 -8.07
C VAL A 126 -15.27 5.48 -7.60
N GLU A 127 -15.28 6.52 -6.75
CA GLU A 127 -16.54 7.13 -6.29
C GLU A 127 -17.34 7.74 -7.45
N SER A 128 -16.68 8.44 -8.39
CA SER A 128 -17.35 8.97 -9.57
C SER A 128 -17.96 7.86 -10.43
N ALA A 129 -17.19 6.81 -10.73
CA ALA A 129 -17.67 5.67 -11.51
C ALA A 129 -18.86 4.96 -10.84
N VAL A 130 -18.83 4.80 -9.52
CA VAL A 130 -19.94 4.23 -8.75
C VAL A 130 -21.18 5.14 -8.84
N ARG A 131 -21.03 6.46 -8.68
CA ARG A 131 -22.17 7.40 -8.79
C ARG A 131 -22.78 7.38 -10.19
N GLU A 132 -21.96 7.42 -11.22
CA GLU A 132 -22.40 7.33 -12.62
C GLU A 132 -23.16 6.03 -12.87
N HIS A 133 -22.60 4.89 -12.44
CA HIS A 133 -23.27 3.61 -12.57
C HIS A 133 -24.64 3.58 -11.88
N PHE A 134 -24.75 4.11 -10.65
CA PHE A 134 -26.03 4.16 -9.93
C PHE A 134 -27.04 5.08 -10.62
N ALA A 135 -26.60 6.24 -11.12
CA ALA A 135 -27.47 7.14 -11.86
C ALA A 135 -28.06 6.49 -13.14
N GLU A 136 -27.28 5.64 -13.81
CA GLU A 136 -27.68 4.99 -15.06
C GLU A 136 -28.50 3.71 -14.83
N ALA A 137 -27.99 2.79 -14.00
CA ALA A 137 -28.52 1.45 -13.81
C ALA A 137 -29.49 1.33 -12.62
N HIS A 138 -29.46 2.29 -11.69
CA HIS A 138 -30.19 2.26 -10.42
C HIS A 138 -30.91 3.59 -10.13
N LYS A 139 -31.60 4.16 -11.14
CA LYS A 139 -32.21 5.51 -11.20
C LYS A 139 -32.99 6.03 -9.97
N SER A 140 -33.35 5.17 -9.01
CA SER A 140 -34.09 5.54 -7.80
C SER A 140 -33.38 5.12 -6.50
N GLN A 141 -32.11 4.72 -6.58
CA GLN A 141 -31.31 4.25 -5.46
C GLN A 141 -30.02 5.05 -5.38
N GLU A 142 -29.66 5.44 -4.16
CA GLU A 142 -28.35 6.01 -3.87
C GLU A 142 -27.35 4.88 -3.61
N PRO A 143 -26.07 5.06 -3.95
CA PRO A 143 -25.01 4.15 -3.53
C PRO A 143 -25.02 3.99 -2.00
N PRO A 144 -24.99 2.76 -1.46
CA PRO A 144 -24.98 2.55 -0.02
C PRO A 144 -23.69 3.10 0.59
N VAL A 145 -23.84 3.90 1.66
CA VAL A 145 -22.71 4.44 2.41
C VAL A 145 -22.23 3.41 3.43
N ARG A 146 -20.92 3.22 3.51
CA ARG A 146 -20.25 2.40 4.52
C ARG A 146 -19.20 3.18 5.28
N GLU A 147 -18.92 2.73 6.49
CA GLU A 147 -17.85 3.23 7.34
C GLU A 147 -16.61 2.35 7.16
N VAL A 148 -15.46 2.98 6.95
CA VAL A 148 -14.16 2.33 6.83
C VAL A 148 -13.27 2.87 7.92
N TRP A 149 -12.65 1.97 8.68
CA TRP A 149 -11.81 2.32 9.81
C TRP A 149 -10.40 2.61 9.37
#